data_AF-A0A2W6CXL8-F1
#
_entry.id   AF-A0A2W6CXL8-F1
#
_cell.length_a   1.000
_cell.length_b   1.000
_cell.length_c   1.000
_cell.angle_alpha   90.00
_cell.angle_beta   90.00
_cell.angle_gamma   90.00
#
_symmetry.space_group_name_H-M   'P 1'
#
loop_
_entity.id
_entity.type
_entity.pdbx_description
1 polymer ?
#
loop_
_entity_poly.entity_id
_entity_poly.type
_entity_poly.pdbx_seq_one_letter_code
_entity_poly.pdbx_strand_id
1 'polypeptide(L)'
;MAISYDLDMATPLPAAHVARELHDAAQNIGLFDASVTLEQVLNEGAATELGTWIRVYESKPRPWNAVITDLGFTPAVSVVFRLDKEGEISDQQDEMIRLVSSVLDRVPGDAVLHKDLEQVWLLRRSGDLNVSEQADLWPPHRLSALSHHYRRATLAFS
;
A
#
# COMPACT_ATOMS: atom_id res chain seq x y z
N MET A 1 17.07 -8.89 -7.83
CA MET A 1 16.51 -8.48 -6.52
C MET A 1 15.47 -7.41 -6.84
N ALA A 2 14.22 -7.45 -6.37
CA ALA A 2 13.20 -6.41 -6.62
C ALA A 2 13.11 -5.46 -5.41
N ILE A 3 12.56 -4.25 -5.57
CA ILE A 3 12.16 -3.42 -4.42
C ILE A 3 10.70 -3.72 -4.14
N SER A 4 10.37 -4.15 -2.93
CA SER A 4 9.02 -4.54 -2.55
C SER A 4 8.48 -3.64 -1.44
N TYR A 5 7.21 -3.28 -1.55
CA TYR A 5 6.45 -2.63 -0.48
C TYR A 5 5.21 -3.46 -0.20
N ASP A 6 4.78 -3.45 1.05
CA ASP A 6 3.53 -4.09 1.45
C ASP A 6 2.64 -3.05 2.15
N LEU A 7 1.37 -3.01 1.74
CA LEU A 7 0.29 -2.36 2.45
C LEU A 7 -0.49 -3.44 3.20
N ASP A 8 -0.23 -3.55 4.49
CA ASP A 8 -0.89 -4.49 5.40
C ASP A 8 -2.09 -3.83 6.06
N MET A 9 -3.25 -4.49 6.04
CA MET A 9 -4.52 -3.93 6.50
C MET A 9 -5.24 -4.86 7.48
N ALA A 10 -5.57 -4.36 8.67
CA ALA A 10 -6.59 -4.93 9.55
C ALA A 10 -7.95 -4.33 9.18
N THR A 11 -8.61 -4.95 8.21
CA THR A 11 -9.91 -4.54 7.69
C THR A 11 -10.95 -5.65 7.89
N PRO A 12 -12.24 -5.33 8.11
CA PRO A 12 -13.30 -6.33 8.10
C PRO A 12 -13.64 -6.84 6.70
N LEU A 13 -13.12 -6.21 5.64
CA LEU A 13 -13.39 -6.57 4.26
C LEU A 13 -12.56 -7.79 3.83
N PRO A 14 -13.12 -8.74 3.08
CA PRO A 14 -12.34 -9.85 2.52
C PRO A 14 -11.40 -9.36 1.41
N ALA A 15 -10.32 -10.11 1.15
CA ALA A 15 -9.33 -9.78 0.13
C ALA A 15 -9.93 -9.51 -1.26
N ALA A 16 -10.97 -10.26 -1.66
CA ALA A 16 -11.68 -10.04 -2.92
C ALA A 16 -12.40 -8.69 -2.99
N HIS A 17 -12.89 -8.17 -1.86
CA HIS A 17 -13.49 -6.84 -1.81
C HIS A 17 -12.40 -5.76 -1.87
N VAL A 18 -11.34 -5.89 -1.08
CA VAL A 18 -10.18 -4.98 -1.13
C VAL A 18 -9.57 -4.92 -2.53
N ALA A 19 -9.44 -6.07 -3.21
CA ALA A 19 -8.95 -6.14 -4.58
C ALA A 19 -9.86 -5.39 -5.56
N ARG A 20 -11.18 -5.42 -5.36
CA ARG A 20 -12.12 -4.63 -6.17
C ARG A 20 -11.93 -3.14 -5.94
N GLU A 21 -11.86 -2.70 -4.69
CA GLU A 21 -11.63 -1.28 -4.38
C GLU A 21 -10.30 -0.78 -4.94
N LEU A 22 -9.25 -1.60 -4.86
CA LEU A 22 -7.94 -1.32 -5.45
C LEU A 22 -8.00 -1.28 -6.97
N HIS A 23 -8.64 -2.26 -7.61
CA HIS A 23 -8.79 -2.34 -9.06
C HIS A 23 -9.57 -1.14 -9.60
N ASP A 24 -10.71 -0.83 -9.01
CA ASP A 24 -11.52 0.34 -9.36
C ASP A 24 -10.73 1.63 -9.12
N ALA A 25 -10.00 1.76 -8.01
CA ALA A 25 -9.15 2.91 -7.74
C ALA A 25 -8.07 3.06 -8.82
N ALA A 26 -7.33 2.00 -9.12
CA ALA A 26 -6.27 1.98 -10.11
C ALA A 26 -6.76 2.34 -11.52
N GLN A 27 -7.95 1.85 -11.94
CA GLN A 27 -8.55 2.25 -13.21
C GLN A 27 -8.95 3.73 -13.22
N ASN A 28 -9.55 4.23 -12.14
CA ASN A 28 -9.98 5.63 -12.05
C ASN A 28 -8.82 6.63 -12.13
N ILE A 29 -7.64 6.26 -11.62
CA ILE A 29 -6.43 7.09 -11.68
C ILE A 29 -5.53 6.77 -12.89
N GLY A 30 -5.98 5.88 -13.78
CA GLY A 30 -5.29 5.53 -15.02
C GLY A 30 -4.07 4.61 -14.88
N LEU A 31 -3.89 3.93 -13.75
CA LEU A 31 -2.78 2.98 -13.54
C LEU A 31 -3.01 1.62 -14.19
N PHE A 32 -4.27 1.19 -14.25
CA PHE A 32 -4.68 -0.03 -14.94
C PHE A 32 -5.52 0.32 -16.15
N ASP A 33 -5.18 -0.30 -17.28
CA ASP A 33 -6.03 -0.26 -18.46
C ASP A 33 -7.22 -1.23 -18.32
N ALA A 34 -8.09 -1.24 -19.34
CA ALA A 34 -9.30 -2.06 -19.35
C ALA A 34 -9.03 -3.57 -19.48
N SER A 35 -7.82 -3.99 -19.82
CA SER A 35 -7.42 -5.39 -19.96
C SER A 35 -7.05 -6.03 -18.63
N VAL A 36 -6.62 -5.22 -17.64
CA VAL A 36 -6.33 -5.72 -16.29
C VAL A 36 -7.62 -6.13 -15.60
N THR A 37 -7.71 -7.39 -15.20
CA THR A 37 -8.89 -7.95 -14.54
C THR A 37 -8.73 -8.05 -13.03
N LEU A 38 -9.84 -8.05 -12.30
CA LEU A 38 -9.85 -8.29 -10.86
C LEU A 38 -9.25 -9.66 -10.50
N GLU A 39 -9.50 -10.69 -11.32
CA GLU A 39 -8.97 -12.04 -11.11
C GLU A 39 -7.45 -12.05 -11.21
N GLN A 40 -6.90 -11.33 -12.19
CA GLN A 40 -5.46 -11.16 -12.34
C GLN A 40 -4.85 -10.51 -11.08
N VAL A 41 -5.45 -9.44 -10.55
CA VAL A 41 -4.99 -8.74 -9.33
C VAL A 41 -4.99 -9.66 -8.09
N LEU A 42 -5.88 -10.64 -8.00
CA LEU A 42 -5.97 -11.59 -6.88
C LEU A 42 -4.98 -12.77 -7.01
N ASN A 43 -4.87 -13.33 -8.20
CA ASN A 43 -4.18 -14.60 -8.42
C ASN A 43 -2.72 -14.42 -8.84
N GLU A 44 -2.50 -13.66 -9.90
CA GLU A 44 -1.21 -13.57 -10.60
C GLU A 44 -0.49 -12.24 -10.37
N GLY A 45 -1.24 -11.24 -9.91
CA GLY A 45 -0.88 -9.82 -9.91
C GLY A 45 -0.89 -9.18 -11.30
N ALA A 46 -0.99 -7.86 -11.32
CA ALA A 46 -1.01 -7.05 -12.53
C ALA A 46 0.07 -5.98 -12.48
N ALA A 47 0.69 -5.67 -13.62
CA ALA A 47 1.67 -4.60 -13.74
C ALA A 47 1.02 -3.29 -14.21
N THR A 48 1.47 -2.15 -13.67
CA THR A 48 1.18 -0.82 -14.24
C THR A 48 2.04 -0.57 -15.48
N GLU A 49 1.75 0.52 -16.20
CA GLU A 49 2.56 0.95 -17.36
C GLU A 49 4.03 1.19 -16.99
N LEU A 50 4.30 1.72 -15.79
CA LEU A 50 5.66 1.93 -15.28
C LEU A 50 6.32 0.66 -14.71
N GLY A 51 5.66 -0.50 -14.82
CA GLY A 51 6.22 -1.79 -14.41
C GLY A 51 6.00 -2.16 -12.95
N THR A 52 5.24 -1.37 -12.17
CA THR A 52 4.90 -1.74 -10.78
C THR A 52 3.96 -2.93 -10.81
N TRP A 53 4.41 -4.10 -10.36
CA TRP A 53 3.58 -5.28 -10.20
C TRP A 53 2.83 -5.24 -8.86
N ILE A 54 1.51 -5.44 -8.91
CA ILE A 54 0.61 -5.27 -7.78
C ILE A 54 -0.22 -6.54 -7.60
N ARG A 55 -0.35 -7.02 -6.36
CA ARG A 55 -1.24 -8.15 -6.04
C ARG A 55 -1.87 -7.98 -4.67
N VAL A 56 -3.14 -8.37 -4.57
CA VAL A 56 -3.89 -8.42 -3.31
C VAL A 56 -4.08 -9.86 -2.87
N TYR A 57 -3.88 -10.15 -1.58
CA TYR A 57 -4.06 -11.49 -1.03
C TYR A 57 -4.54 -11.48 0.42
N GLU A 58 -5.15 -12.59 0.85
CA GLU A 58 -5.50 -12.82 2.24
C GLU A 58 -4.22 -13.00 3.07
N SER A 59 -4.06 -12.17 4.11
CA SER A 59 -2.89 -12.22 4.98
C SER A 59 -3.11 -13.24 6.10
N LYS A 60 -2.11 -14.10 6.31
CA LYS A 60 -2.07 -15.09 7.41
C LYS A 60 -0.77 -14.91 8.19
N PRO A 61 -0.56 -13.75 8.83
CA PRO A 61 0.70 -13.43 9.48
C PRO A 61 0.97 -14.40 10.63
N ARG A 62 2.24 -14.70 10.85
CA ARG A 62 2.67 -15.42 12.06
C ARG A 62 2.54 -14.50 13.27
N PRO A 63 2.34 -15.03 14.49
CA PRO A 63 2.20 -14.19 15.69
C PRO A 63 3.37 -13.25 15.98
N TRP A 64 4.57 -13.57 15.49
CA TRP A 64 5.79 -12.75 15.62
C TRP A 64 6.02 -11.78 14.46
N ASN A 65 5.01 -11.54 13.61
CA ASN A 65 5.09 -10.51 12.57
C ASN A 65 5.16 -9.12 13.23
N ALA A 66 6.06 -8.26 12.76
CA ALA A 66 6.33 -6.94 13.35
C ALA A 66 5.11 -6.00 13.34
N VAL A 67 4.20 -6.13 12.36
CA VAL A 67 2.92 -5.40 12.37
C VAL A 67 2.07 -5.79 13.58
N ILE A 68 2.09 -7.07 13.97
CA ILE A 68 1.39 -7.53 15.17
C ILE A 68 2.11 -7.07 16.43
N THR A 69 3.40 -7.37 16.54
CA THR A 69 4.15 -7.16 17.80
C THR A 69 4.37 -5.70 18.11
N ASP A 70 4.57 -4.87 17.09
CA ASP A 70 5.04 -3.49 17.28
C ASP A 70 3.91 -2.48 17.01
N LEU A 71 3.05 -2.76 16.01
CA LEU A 71 1.95 -1.85 15.65
C LEU A 71 0.61 -2.24 16.28
N GLY A 72 0.49 -3.47 16.79
CA GLY A 72 -0.60 -3.91 17.65
C GLY A 72 -1.91 -4.23 16.92
N PHE A 73 -1.85 -4.54 15.62
CA PHE A 73 -3.00 -5.04 14.87
C PHE A 73 -2.62 -6.26 14.02
N THR A 74 -3.60 -7.10 13.70
CA THR A 74 -3.39 -8.30 12.86
C THR A 74 -3.89 -8.03 11.45
N PRO A 75 -2.98 -7.96 10.44
CA PRO A 75 -3.38 -7.84 9.05
C PRO A 75 -4.27 -9.01 8.61
N ALA A 76 -5.38 -8.70 7.96
CA ALA A 76 -6.27 -9.67 7.31
C ALA A 76 -6.08 -9.68 5.79
N VAL A 77 -5.64 -8.56 5.21
CA VAL A 77 -5.38 -8.41 3.77
C VAL A 77 -4.07 -7.66 3.59
N SER A 78 -3.29 -8.10 2.61
CA SER A 78 -2.04 -7.44 2.22
C SER A 78 -2.08 -7.12 0.73
N VAL A 79 -1.54 -5.96 0.37
CA VAL A 79 -1.25 -5.59 -1.02
C VAL A 79 0.25 -5.48 -1.17
N VAL A 80 0.82 -6.27 -2.07
CA VAL A 80 2.24 -6.20 -2.39
C VAL A 80 2.45 -5.38 -3.65
N PHE A 81 3.43 -4.48 -3.62
CA PHE A 81 3.92 -3.69 -4.74
C PHE A 81 5.37 -4.09 -5.01
N ARG A 82 5.66 -4.64 -6.18
CA ARG A 82 7.02 -4.95 -6.62
C ARG A 82 7.40 -4.01 -7.76
N LEU A 83 8.33 -3.12 -7.48
CA LEU A 83 8.80 -2.13 -8.44
C LEU A 83 9.80 -2.77 -9.41
N ASP A 84 9.71 -2.34 -10.66
CA ASP A 84 10.71 -2.62 -11.68
C ASP A 84 11.97 -1.79 -11.41
N LYS A 85 13.10 -2.47 -11.32
CA LYS A 85 14.40 -1.84 -11.04
C LYS A 85 15.02 -1.14 -12.23
N GLU A 86 14.61 -1.53 -13.42
CA GLU A 86 15.12 -0.93 -14.66
C GLU A 86 14.35 0.35 -15.01
N GLY A 87 13.18 0.57 -14.38
CA GLY A 87 12.38 1.79 -14.50
C GLY A 87 12.73 2.88 -13.49
N GLU A 88 12.10 4.05 -13.65
CA GLU A 88 12.25 5.17 -12.71
C GLU A 88 11.52 4.83 -11.39
N ILE A 89 12.31 4.60 -10.33
CA ILE A 89 11.77 4.14 -9.03
C ILE A 89 10.95 5.23 -8.36
N SER A 90 11.33 6.50 -8.51
CA SER A 90 10.59 7.60 -7.88
C SER A 90 9.17 7.69 -8.44
N ASP A 91 9.02 7.57 -9.77
CA ASP A 91 7.72 7.66 -10.43
C ASP A 91 6.81 6.49 -10.04
N GLN A 92 7.36 5.28 -9.97
CA GLN A 92 6.63 4.10 -9.50
C GLN A 92 6.19 4.22 -8.03
N GLN A 93 7.02 4.81 -7.16
CA GLN A 93 6.63 5.11 -5.79
C GLN A 93 5.49 6.14 -5.72
N ASP A 94 5.47 7.11 -6.63
CA ASP A 94 4.41 8.11 -6.70
C ASP A 94 3.08 7.51 -7.22
N GLU A 95 3.13 6.58 -8.17
CA GLU A 95 1.97 5.75 -8.55
C GLU A 95 1.44 4.94 -7.35
N MET A 96 2.34 4.25 -6.65
CA MET A 96 2.01 3.47 -5.46
C MET A 96 1.31 4.35 -4.42
N ILE A 97 1.84 5.54 -4.10
CA ILE A 97 1.21 6.42 -3.10
C ILE A 97 -0.15 6.94 -3.54
N ARG A 98 -0.33 7.31 -4.81
CA ARG A 98 -1.64 7.70 -5.33
C ARG A 98 -2.67 6.58 -5.18
N LEU A 99 -2.27 5.35 -5.48
CA LEU A 99 -3.12 4.17 -5.33
C LEU A 99 -3.41 3.86 -3.86
N VAL A 100 -2.38 3.86 -3.00
CA VAL A 100 -2.53 3.62 -1.56
C VAL A 100 -3.47 4.66 -0.94
N SER A 101 -3.32 5.95 -1.26
CA SER A 101 -4.25 6.99 -0.76
C SER A 101 -5.68 6.69 -1.18
N SER A 102 -5.90 6.34 -2.45
CA SER A 102 -7.23 6.01 -2.98
C SER A 102 -7.84 4.77 -2.33
N VAL A 103 -7.02 3.77 -1.98
CA VAL A 103 -7.46 2.56 -1.27
C VAL A 103 -7.82 2.90 0.18
N LEU A 104 -7.05 3.76 0.85
CA LEU A 104 -7.36 4.17 2.23
C LEU A 104 -8.69 4.94 2.30
N ASP A 105 -9.07 5.70 1.27
CA ASP A 105 -10.38 6.37 1.21
C ASP A 105 -11.56 5.38 1.15
N ARG A 106 -11.33 4.16 0.65
CA ARG A 106 -12.39 3.18 0.33
C ARG A 106 -12.42 1.99 1.29
N VAL A 107 -11.27 1.61 1.84
CA VAL A 107 -11.11 0.44 2.70
C VAL A 107 -10.99 0.90 4.15
N PRO A 108 -11.91 0.53 5.05
CA PRO A 108 -11.82 0.88 6.47
C PRO A 108 -10.81 -0.01 7.21
N GLY A 109 -10.38 0.43 8.39
CA GLY A 109 -9.53 -0.33 9.30
C GLY A 109 -8.11 0.22 9.46
N ASP A 110 -7.30 -0.43 10.26
CA ASP A 110 -5.90 -0.02 10.43
C ASP A 110 -5.06 -0.49 9.24
N ALA A 111 -4.06 0.30 8.87
CA ALA A 111 -3.22 0.01 7.71
C ALA A 111 -1.79 0.51 7.91
N VAL A 112 -0.80 -0.22 7.40
CA VAL A 112 0.60 0.21 7.36
C VAL A 112 1.18 -0.03 5.97
N LEU A 113 1.86 0.97 5.41
CA LEU A 113 2.71 0.80 4.23
C LEU A 113 4.15 0.74 4.69
N HIS A 114 4.88 -0.30 4.29
CA HIS A 114 6.29 -0.41 4.61
C HIS A 114 7.11 -1.05 3.48
N LYS A 115 8.41 -0.78 3.51
CA LYS A 115 9.41 -1.51 2.73
C LYS A 115 10.03 -2.60 3.61
N ASP A 116 9.82 -3.86 3.25
CA ASP A 116 10.47 -5.05 3.84
C ASP A 116 10.43 -5.13 5.39
N LEU A 117 9.39 -4.61 6.05
CA LEU A 117 9.31 -4.45 7.52
C LEU A 117 10.49 -3.65 8.14
N GLU A 118 11.23 -2.89 7.35
CA GLU A 118 12.36 -2.07 7.80
C GLU A 118 11.98 -0.59 7.89
N GLN A 119 11.22 -0.11 6.91
CA GLN A 119 10.91 1.31 6.78
C GLN A 119 9.42 1.52 6.63
N VAL A 120 8.80 2.08 7.67
CA VAL A 120 7.38 2.46 7.65
C VAL A 120 7.23 3.80 6.91
N TRP A 121 6.39 3.81 5.89
CA TRP A 121 6.11 5.01 5.10
C TRP A 121 4.89 5.76 5.66
N LEU A 122 3.81 5.03 5.91
CA LEU A 122 2.60 5.55 6.55
C LEU A 122 1.95 4.50 7.44
N LEU A 123 1.19 4.99 8.42
CA LEU A 123 0.40 4.22 9.36
C LEU A 123 -0.95 4.91 9.55
N ARG A 124 -2.03 4.24 9.17
CA ARG A 124 -3.38 4.61 9.59
C ARG A 124 -3.78 3.76 10.79
N ARG A 125 -4.06 4.40 11.92
CA ARG A 125 -4.50 3.72 13.14
C ARG A 125 -5.67 4.44 13.78
N SER A 126 -6.74 3.71 14.06
CA SER A 126 -7.96 4.27 14.68
C SER A 126 -8.51 5.50 13.94
N GLY A 127 -8.35 5.53 12.61
CA GLY A 127 -8.76 6.64 11.74
C GLY A 127 -7.75 7.78 11.57
N ASP A 128 -6.68 7.83 12.39
CA ASP A 128 -5.62 8.82 12.24
C ASP A 128 -4.55 8.34 11.25
N LEU A 129 -4.29 9.13 10.20
CA LEU A 129 -3.20 8.88 9.26
C LEU A 129 -1.92 9.58 9.73
N ASN A 130 -0.86 8.81 9.93
CA ASN A 130 0.49 9.31 10.18
C ASN A 130 1.39 8.93 9.02
N VAL A 131 2.27 9.84 8.61
CA VAL A 131 3.32 9.60 7.61
C VAL A 131 4.68 9.81 8.24
N SER A 132 5.67 9.05 7.78
CA SER A 132 7.05 9.14 8.26
C SER A 132 7.59 10.57 8.14
N GLU A 133 8.37 10.99 9.12
CA GLU A 133 9.04 12.29 9.11
C GLU A 133 10.30 12.33 8.22
N GLN A 134 10.72 11.20 7.65
CA GLN A 134 11.84 11.17 6.71
C GLN A 134 11.51 11.98 5.45
N ALA A 135 12.29 13.01 5.18
CA ALA A 135 12.02 13.96 4.09
C ALA A 135 12.20 13.31 2.71
N ASP A 136 13.19 12.42 2.56
CA ASP A 136 13.49 11.73 1.31
C ASP A 136 12.36 10.79 0.86
N LEU A 137 11.55 10.31 1.81
CA LEU A 137 10.36 9.51 1.52
C LEU A 137 9.17 10.33 1.06
N TRP A 138 9.13 11.62 1.40
CA TRP A 138 7.95 12.47 1.29
C TRP A 138 8.29 13.82 0.65
N PRO A 139 8.72 13.82 -0.62
CA PRO A 139 8.80 15.06 -1.37
C PRO A 139 7.41 15.71 -1.49
N PRO A 140 7.34 17.04 -1.73
CA PRO A 140 6.06 17.78 -1.71
C PRO A 140 4.98 17.21 -2.63
N HIS A 141 5.34 16.70 -3.81
CA HIS A 141 4.38 16.13 -4.76
C HIS A 141 3.71 14.86 -4.20
N ARG A 142 4.46 14.01 -3.50
CA ARG A 142 3.93 12.78 -2.89
C ARG A 142 3.04 13.07 -1.69
N LEU A 143 3.38 14.08 -0.90
CA LEU A 143 2.51 14.57 0.18
C LEU A 143 1.20 15.13 -0.36
N SER A 144 1.24 15.85 -1.49
CA SER A 144 0.05 16.42 -2.13
C SER A 144 -0.91 15.38 -2.71
N ALA A 145 -0.44 14.13 -2.90
CA ALA A 145 -1.26 13.02 -3.35
C ALA A 145 -2.14 12.41 -2.24
N LEU A 146 -1.87 12.73 -0.97
CA LEU A 146 -2.65 12.23 0.15
C LEU A 146 -3.96 13.00 0.30
N SER A 147 -5.08 12.29 0.18
CA SER A 147 -6.43 12.83 0.34
C SER A 147 -6.82 13.05 1.80
N HIS A 148 -6.29 12.23 2.71
CA HIS A 148 -6.56 12.32 4.14
C HIS A 148 -5.74 13.42 4.81
N HIS A 149 -6.32 14.04 5.84
CA HIS A 149 -5.53 14.80 6.80
C HIS A 149 -4.51 13.88 7.47
N TYR A 150 -3.24 14.26 7.43
CA TYR A 150 -2.16 13.47 7.99
C TYR A 150 -1.36 14.26 9.02
N ARG A 151 -0.71 13.53 9.92
CA ARG A 151 0.35 14.06 10.79
C ARG A 151 1.69 13.44 10.39
N ARG A 152 2.75 14.22 10.58
CA ARG A 152 4.12 13.74 10.42
C ARG A 152 4.57 13.16 11.77
N ALA A 153 5.13 11.95 11.77
CA ALA A 153 5.58 11.28 12.97
C ALA A 153 6.80 10.40 12.70
N THR A 154 7.58 10.12 13.74
CA THR A 154 8.57 9.04 13.72
C THR A 154 7.84 7.70 13.67
N LEU A 155 7.99 6.96 12.59
CA LEU A 155 7.40 5.63 12.42
C LEU A 155 8.52 4.59 12.27
N ALA A 156 8.49 3.54 13.08
CA ALA A 156 9.47 2.47 13.06
C ALA A 156 8.86 1.17 13.60
N PHE A 157 9.39 0.05 13.12
CA PHE A 157 9.31 -1.23 13.83
C PHE A 157 10.35 -1.26 14.96
N SER A 158 10.12 -2.07 15.99
CA SER A 158 10.93 -2.12 17.22
C SER A 158 11.99 -3.22 17.20
#